data_AF-A0A248RGR7-F1
#
_entry.id   AF-A0A248RGR7-F1
#
_cell.length_a   1.000
_cell.length_b   1.000
_cell.length_c   1.000
_cell.angle_alpha   90.00
_cell.angle_beta   90.00
_cell.angle_gamma   90.00
#
_symmetry.space_group_name_H-M   'P 1'
#
loop_
_entity.id
_entity.type
_entity.pdbx_description
1 polymer ?
#
loop_
_entity_poly.entity_id
_entity_poly.type
_entity_poly.pdbx_seq_one_letter_code
_entity_poly.pdbx_strand_id
1 'polypeptide(L)'
;APVLGLILLGSIVAYVGTMRYIPNVARTLLERNIFGIDINKNTEEQRQKFAVKRRAGQTEEKEFQKQAIPESLGILVGAVYLSVVMVLTVCLRFLGTAGEGLDNPYASLPGPLMTITLMLLLGFTDDVLDVKWRHKIILTTLGSLPLIMTYDGSLSVLMPCVFGRFGLPTMNVTKTWLLGLAAAQGEPTTTFRVTAPSTWFSYVVSHRSYVKVSESGTVLIYLGPIYLVYLSMLCIFCTNSINILAGVNGVEVGQSIVIAVASVVYNLFQMRLERQATP
;
A
#
# COMPACT_ATOMS: atom_id res chain seq x y z
N ALA A 1 8.40 -16.10 -18.25
CA ALA A 1 7.17 -16.31 -19.07
C ALA A 1 6.08 -17.12 -18.36
N PRO A 2 6.33 -18.33 -17.81
CA PRO A 2 5.25 -19.16 -17.24
C PRO A 2 4.61 -18.56 -15.98
N VAL A 3 5.42 -17.95 -15.10
CA VAL A 3 4.93 -17.30 -13.87
C VAL A 3 3.96 -16.14 -14.17
N LEU A 4 4.27 -15.31 -15.16
CA LEU A 4 3.39 -14.20 -15.57
C LEU A 4 2.05 -14.72 -16.11
N GLY A 5 2.07 -15.82 -16.87
CA GLY A 5 0.85 -16.49 -17.32
C GLY A 5 -0.02 -16.99 -16.17
N LEU A 6 0.59 -17.58 -15.13
CA LEU A 6 -0.10 -18.01 -13.92
C LEU A 6 -0.69 -16.82 -13.13
N ILE A 7 0.06 -15.72 -13.01
CA ILE A 7 -0.43 -14.49 -12.38
C ILE A 7 -1.65 -13.97 -13.13
N LEU A 8 -1.58 -13.86 -14.47
CA LEU A 8 -2.69 -13.40 -15.30
C LEU A 8 -3.92 -14.30 -15.18
N LEU A 9 -3.73 -15.62 -15.19
CA LEU A 9 -4.81 -16.58 -14.97
C LEU A 9 -5.44 -16.37 -13.59
N GLY A 10 -4.63 -16.23 -12.55
CA GLY A 10 -5.08 -15.91 -11.20
C GLY A 10 -5.89 -14.62 -11.16
N SER A 11 -5.44 -13.55 -11.84
CA SER A 11 -6.17 -12.27 -11.92
C SER A 11 -7.53 -12.41 -12.61
N ILE A 12 -7.64 -13.23 -13.67
CA ILE A 12 -8.92 -13.51 -14.34
C ILE A 12 -9.86 -14.26 -13.40
N VAL A 13 -9.35 -15.28 -12.69
CA VAL A 13 -10.12 -16.03 -11.69
C VAL A 13 -10.60 -15.11 -10.58
N ALA A 14 -9.74 -14.20 -10.09
CA ALA A 14 -10.10 -13.21 -9.09
C ALA A 14 -11.23 -12.30 -9.59
N TYR A 15 -11.10 -11.74 -10.80
CA TYR A 15 -12.11 -10.86 -11.39
C TYR A 15 -13.48 -11.55 -11.53
N VAL A 16 -13.50 -12.75 -12.13
CA VAL A 16 -14.74 -13.53 -12.33
C VAL A 16 -15.34 -13.94 -10.99
N GLY A 17 -14.51 -14.38 -10.04
CA GLY A 17 -14.94 -14.73 -8.69
C GLY A 17 -15.59 -13.55 -7.98
N THR A 18 -14.92 -12.40 -7.94
CA THR A 18 -15.46 -11.17 -7.36
C THR A 18 -16.80 -10.80 -7.99
N MET A 19 -16.90 -10.81 -9.33
CA MET A 19 -18.15 -10.48 -10.02
C MET A 19 -19.30 -11.42 -9.68
N ARG A 20 -19.00 -12.71 -9.49
CA ARG A 20 -19.99 -13.72 -9.13
C ARG A 20 -20.52 -13.58 -7.71
N TYR A 21 -19.66 -13.16 -6.77
CA TYR A 21 -19.99 -13.09 -5.34
C TYR A 21 -20.49 -11.72 -4.87
N ILE A 22 -20.21 -10.64 -5.60
CA ILE A 22 -20.67 -9.28 -5.25
C ILE A 22 -22.18 -9.22 -4.93
N PRO A 23 -23.10 -9.78 -5.75
CA PRO A 23 -24.53 -9.68 -5.48
C PRO A 23 -24.95 -10.35 -4.18
N ASN A 24 -24.29 -11.45 -3.80
CA ASN A 24 -24.60 -12.19 -2.58
C ASN A 24 -24.11 -11.42 -1.36
N VAL A 25 -22.85 -10.95 -1.40
CA VAL A 25 -22.27 -10.18 -0.28
C VAL A 25 -22.99 -8.85 -0.10
N ALA A 26 -23.38 -8.19 -1.19
CA ALA A 26 -24.21 -6.99 -1.15
C ALA A 26 -25.50 -7.19 -0.34
N ARG A 27 -26.20 -8.32 -0.56
CA ARG A 27 -27.42 -8.65 0.21
C ARG A 27 -27.10 -8.85 1.70
N THR A 28 -26.04 -9.59 2.01
CA THR A 28 -25.64 -9.82 3.40
C THR A 28 -25.27 -8.50 4.11
N LEU A 29 -24.59 -7.57 3.43
CA LEU A 29 -24.25 -6.27 3.99
C LEU A 29 -25.51 -5.42 4.25
N LEU A 30 -26.47 -5.44 3.33
CA LEU A 30 -27.77 -4.79 3.51
C LEU A 30 -28.52 -5.36 4.72
N GLU A 31 -28.56 -6.68 4.88
CA GLU A 31 -29.18 -7.36 6.03
C GLU A 31 -28.50 -7.02 7.37
N ARG A 32 -27.20 -6.73 7.34
CA ARG A 32 -26.39 -6.34 8.52
C ARG A 32 -26.42 -4.85 8.81
N ASN A 33 -27.25 -4.07 8.11
CA ASN A 33 -27.31 -2.61 8.22
C ASN A 33 -26.01 -1.88 7.83
N ILE A 34 -25.18 -2.50 6.99
CA ILE A 34 -23.96 -1.90 6.42
C ILE A 34 -24.30 -1.38 5.02
N PHE A 35 -24.90 -0.19 4.99
CA PHE A 35 -25.32 0.47 3.77
C PHE A 35 -25.43 1.98 3.94
N GLY A 36 -25.33 2.66 2.81
CA GLY A 36 -25.39 4.10 2.65
C GLY A 36 -26.46 4.56 1.68
N ILE A 37 -26.42 5.85 1.36
CA ILE A 37 -27.26 6.50 0.37
C ILE A 37 -26.38 7.27 -0.62
N ASP A 38 -26.71 7.20 -1.92
CA ASP A 38 -26.02 8.02 -2.92
C ASP A 38 -26.38 9.50 -2.73
N ILE A 39 -25.43 10.29 -2.23
CA ILE A 39 -25.64 11.70 -1.91
C ILE A 39 -25.91 12.52 -3.17
N ASN A 40 -25.33 12.12 -4.31
CA ASN A 40 -25.37 12.89 -5.56
C ASN A 40 -26.64 12.63 -6.40
N LYS A 41 -27.42 11.60 -6.06
CA LYS A 41 -28.67 11.26 -6.79
C LYS A 41 -29.95 11.60 -6.04
N ASN A 42 -29.86 11.94 -4.75
CA ASN A 42 -31.02 12.18 -3.90
C ASN A 42 -31.07 13.63 -3.41
N THR A 43 -32.28 14.20 -3.27
CA THR A 43 -32.47 15.53 -2.70
C THR A 43 -32.25 15.54 -1.19
N GLU A 44 -31.99 16.72 -0.62
CA GLU A 44 -31.75 16.86 0.82
C GLU A 44 -32.91 16.34 1.67
N GLU A 45 -34.16 16.63 1.26
CA GLU A 45 -35.36 16.13 1.93
C GLU A 45 -35.44 14.59 1.91
N GLN A 46 -35.08 13.96 0.79
CA GLN A 46 -35.06 12.51 0.68
C GLN A 46 -34.01 11.90 1.61
N ARG A 47 -32.83 12.52 1.70
CA ARG A 47 -31.76 12.08 2.63
C ARG A 47 -32.18 12.20 4.08
N GLN A 48 -32.86 13.29 4.47
CA GLN A 48 -33.38 13.47 5.82
C GLN A 48 -34.46 12.42 6.15
N LYS A 49 -35.41 12.17 5.23
CA LYS A 49 -36.42 11.12 5.38
C LYS A 49 -35.78 9.74 5.52
N PHE A 50 -34.77 9.43 4.73
CA PHE A 50 -34.01 8.17 4.81
C PHE A 50 -33.32 8.03 6.18
N ALA A 51 -32.64 9.07 6.67
CA ALA A 51 -31.96 9.05 7.96
C ALA A 51 -32.93 8.85 9.14
N VAL A 52 -34.10 9.49 9.10
CA VAL A 52 -35.15 9.30 10.13
C VAL A 52 -35.70 7.87 10.09
N LYS A 53 -36.02 7.34 8.91
CA LYS A 53 -36.49 5.95 8.75
C LYS A 53 -35.47 4.92 9.20
N ARG A 54 -34.18 5.14 8.88
CA ARG A 54 -33.06 4.29 9.35
C ARG A 54 -32.97 4.29 10.88
N ARG A 55 -33.07 5.46 11.52
CA ARG A 55 -33.08 5.57 13.00
C ARG A 55 -34.29 4.92 13.65
N ALA A 56 -35.44 4.95 12.98
CA ALA A 56 -36.68 4.32 13.43
C ALA A 56 -36.71 2.80 13.18
N GLY A 57 -35.70 2.22 12.52
CA GLY A 57 -35.67 0.79 12.18
C GLY A 57 -36.65 0.37 11.08
N GLN A 58 -37.23 1.32 10.34
CA GLN A 58 -38.21 1.06 9.28
C GLN A 58 -37.51 0.77 7.94
N THR A 59 -36.81 -0.36 7.85
CA THR A 59 -35.97 -0.72 6.68
C THR A 59 -36.65 -1.64 5.66
N GLU A 60 -37.87 -2.14 5.95
CA GLU A 60 -38.58 -3.10 5.10
C GLU A 60 -39.29 -2.47 3.89
N GLU A 61 -39.43 -1.14 3.86
CA GLU A 61 -40.15 -0.46 2.79
C GLU A 61 -39.38 -0.58 1.46
N LYS A 62 -40.08 -0.98 0.39
CA LYS A 62 -39.45 -1.17 -0.94
C LYS A 62 -38.76 0.08 -1.47
N GLU A 63 -39.30 1.26 -1.20
CA GLU A 63 -38.69 2.53 -1.61
C GLU A 63 -37.41 2.83 -0.83
N PHE A 64 -37.34 2.43 0.45
CA PHE A 64 -36.12 2.53 1.25
C PHE A 64 -35.03 1.59 0.71
N GLN A 65 -35.40 0.33 0.42
CA GLN A 65 -34.47 -0.67 -0.11
C GLN A 65 -33.90 -0.31 -1.49
N LYS A 66 -34.67 0.40 -2.33
CA LYS A 66 -34.19 0.92 -3.62
C LYS A 66 -33.13 2.03 -3.46
N GLN A 67 -33.20 2.80 -2.39
CA GLN A 67 -32.27 3.90 -2.12
C GLN A 67 -31.02 3.45 -1.35
N ALA A 68 -31.11 2.33 -0.63
CA ALA A 68 -30.00 1.76 0.13
C ALA A 68 -28.96 1.13 -0.80
N ILE A 69 -27.69 1.52 -0.62
CA ILE A 69 -26.55 0.99 -1.37
C ILE A 69 -25.60 0.30 -0.39
N PRO A 70 -25.22 -0.96 -0.61
CA PRO A 70 -24.29 -1.67 0.28
C PRO A 70 -22.94 -0.95 0.38
N GLU A 71 -22.46 -0.78 1.61
CA GLU A 71 -21.14 -0.19 1.89
C GLU A 71 -20.09 -1.28 2.12
N SER A 72 -18.80 -0.92 2.12
CA SER A 72 -17.69 -1.83 2.42
C SER A 72 -17.53 -3.05 1.52
N LEU A 73 -18.05 -3.03 0.28
CA LEU A 73 -17.87 -4.12 -0.69
C LEU A 73 -16.40 -4.44 -1.01
N GLY A 74 -15.48 -3.51 -0.70
CA GLY A 74 -14.04 -3.71 -0.78
C GLY A 74 -13.52 -4.91 0.02
N ILE A 75 -14.22 -5.32 1.10
CA ILE A 75 -13.83 -6.52 1.87
C ILE A 75 -13.87 -7.79 1.03
N LEU A 76 -14.87 -7.96 0.15
CA LEU A 76 -14.97 -9.11 -0.73
C LEU A 76 -13.84 -9.10 -1.77
N VAL A 77 -13.59 -7.94 -2.37
CA VAL A 77 -12.52 -7.78 -3.37
C VAL A 77 -11.17 -8.12 -2.75
N GLY A 78 -10.89 -7.59 -1.56
CA GLY A 78 -9.68 -7.89 -0.80
C GLY A 78 -9.56 -9.36 -0.40
N ALA A 79 -10.64 -9.99 0.05
CA ALA A 79 -10.66 -11.41 0.41
C ALA A 79 -10.38 -12.32 -0.80
N VAL A 80 -11.01 -12.05 -1.95
CA VAL A 80 -10.76 -12.80 -3.20
C VAL A 80 -9.31 -12.58 -3.66
N TYR A 81 -8.82 -11.33 -3.65
CA TYR A 81 -7.43 -11.01 -3.98
C TYR A 81 -6.44 -11.82 -3.12
N LEU A 82 -6.59 -11.78 -1.80
CA LEU A 82 -5.71 -12.51 -0.88
C LEU A 82 -5.80 -14.02 -1.09
N SER A 83 -7.00 -14.56 -1.28
CA SER A 83 -7.21 -15.99 -1.51
C SER A 83 -6.46 -16.47 -2.76
N VAL A 84 -6.60 -15.73 -3.87
CA VAL A 84 -5.93 -16.06 -5.13
C VAL A 84 -4.41 -15.92 -5.00
N VAL A 85 -3.91 -14.85 -4.37
CA VAL A 85 -2.46 -14.64 -4.22
C VAL A 85 -1.85 -15.70 -3.30
N MET A 86 -2.52 -16.09 -2.23
CA MET A 86 -2.06 -17.17 -1.34
C MET A 86 -2.02 -18.51 -2.07
N VAL A 87 -3.08 -18.87 -2.81
CA VAL A 87 -3.10 -20.09 -3.63
C VAL A 87 -1.98 -20.06 -4.67
N LEU A 88 -1.80 -18.94 -5.37
CA LEU A 88 -0.74 -18.77 -6.36
C LEU A 88 0.65 -18.95 -5.74
N THR A 89 0.89 -18.37 -4.55
CA THR A 89 2.16 -18.50 -3.83
C THR A 89 2.44 -19.95 -3.46
N VAL A 90 1.42 -20.68 -2.99
CA VAL A 90 1.51 -22.11 -2.69
C VAL A 90 1.78 -22.91 -3.96
N CYS A 91 1.06 -22.66 -5.06
CA CYS A 91 1.28 -23.31 -6.34
C CYS A 91 2.71 -23.10 -6.86
N LEU A 92 3.22 -21.86 -6.84
CA LEU A 92 4.57 -21.55 -7.31
C LEU A 92 5.67 -22.24 -6.48
N ARG A 93 5.43 -22.42 -5.18
CA ARG A 93 6.30 -23.22 -4.29
C ARG A 93 6.25 -24.70 -4.64
N PHE A 94 5.06 -25.28 -4.83
CA PHE A 94 4.91 -26.69 -5.22
C PHE A 94 5.48 -27.00 -6.61
N LEU A 95 5.42 -26.06 -7.55
CA LEU A 95 5.97 -26.24 -8.90
C LEU A 95 7.51 -26.16 -8.94
N GLY A 96 8.19 -25.95 -7.82
CA GLY A 96 9.66 -25.85 -7.76
C GLY A 96 10.25 -24.65 -8.49
N THR A 97 9.40 -23.74 -9.00
CA THR A 97 9.82 -22.50 -9.67
C THR A 97 10.29 -21.42 -8.69
N ALA A 98 9.94 -21.57 -7.42
CA ALA A 98 10.52 -20.84 -6.31
C ALA A 98 11.64 -21.69 -5.72
N GLY A 99 12.90 -21.34 -5.97
CA GLY A 99 14.05 -22.10 -5.44
C GLY A 99 13.98 -22.28 -3.92
N GLU A 100 14.54 -23.39 -3.42
CA GLU A 100 14.72 -23.60 -1.99
C GLU A 100 15.96 -22.81 -1.51
N GLY A 101 15.79 -21.92 -0.51
CA GLY A 101 16.90 -21.19 0.10
C GLY A 101 16.71 -19.67 0.22
N LEU A 102 17.77 -18.98 0.65
CA LEU A 102 17.83 -17.52 0.84
C LEU A 102 17.64 -16.73 -0.47
N ASP A 103 17.85 -17.38 -1.62
CA ASP A 103 17.70 -16.81 -2.96
C ASP A 103 16.26 -16.90 -3.51
N ASN A 104 15.29 -17.29 -2.66
CA ASN A 104 13.88 -17.35 -3.06
C ASN A 104 13.31 -15.93 -3.21
N PRO A 105 12.98 -15.46 -4.44
CA PRO A 105 12.45 -14.11 -4.65
C PRO A 105 11.08 -13.88 -4.00
N TYR A 106 10.42 -14.94 -3.54
CA TYR A 106 9.14 -14.90 -2.85
C TYR A 106 9.28 -14.94 -1.32
N ALA A 107 10.50 -15.02 -0.77
CA ALA A 107 10.72 -15.05 0.68
C ALA A 107 10.30 -13.74 1.39
N SER A 108 10.34 -12.60 0.69
CA SER A 108 9.91 -11.29 1.19
C SER A 108 8.40 -11.06 1.05
N LEU A 109 7.66 -11.90 0.32
CA LEU A 109 6.23 -11.75 0.04
C LEU A 109 5.30 -11.79 1.27
N PRO A 110 5.55 -12.57 2.33
CA PRO A 110 4.67 -12.63 3.49
C PRO A 110 4.45 -11.29 4.18
N GLY A 111 5.46 -10.41 4.20
CA GLY A 111 5.38 -9.10 4.83
C GLY A 111 4.33 -8.17 4.20
N PRO A 112 4.43 -7.87 2.90
CA PRO A 112 3.42 -7.11 2.17
C PRO A 112 2.02 -7.73 2.24
N LEU A 113 1.90 -9.07 2.16
CA LEU A 113 0.60 -9.75 2.26
C LEU A 113 -0.04 -9.58 3.65
N MET A 114 0.75 -9.69 4.72
CA MET A 114 0.30 -9.41 6.09
C MET A 114 -0.15 -7.96 6.25
N THR A 115 0.59 -7.00 5.68
CA THR A 115 0.17 -5.59 5.68
C THR A 115 -1.13 -5.36 4.93
N ILE A 116 -1.30 -5.92 3.73
CA ILE A 116 -2.56 -5.80 2.98
C ILE A 116 -3.72 -6.43 3.77
N THR A 117 -3.51 -7.61 4.37
CA THR A 117 -4.52 -8.28 5.19
C THR A 117 -4.95 -7.44 6.38
N LEU A 118 -3.99 -6.87 7.11
CA LEU A 118 -4.26 -6.03 8.26
C LEU A 118 -4.95 -4.71 7.84
N MET A 119 -4.52 -4.10 6.74
CA MET A 119 -5.17 -2.88 6.22
C MET A 119 -6.60 -3.13 5.74
N LEU A 120 -6.89 -4.27 5.11
CA LEU A 120 -8.25 -4.66 4.71
C LEU A 120 -9.14 -4.89 5.94
N LEU A 121 -8.64 -5.59 6.95
CA LEU A 121 -9.37 -5.82 8.20
C LEU A 121 -9.66 -4.51 8.94
N LEU A 122 -8.65 -3.64 9.07
CA LEU A 122 -8.78 -2.36 9.76
C LEU A 122 -9.65 -1.37 8.98
N GLY A 123 -9.60 -1.38 7.65
CA GLY A 123 -10.51 -0.60 6.80
C GLY A 123 -11.96 -1.03 6.98
N PHE A 124 -12.23 -2.35 6.97
CA PHE A 124 -13.57 -2.84 7.28
C PHE A 124 -14.02 -2.51 8.71
N THR A 125 -13.10 -2.59 9.68
CA THR A 125 -13.38 -2.23 11.08
C THR A 125 -13.71 -0.74 11.22
N ASP A 126 -13.03 0.14 10.48
CA ASP A 126 -13.34 1.57 10.40
C ASP A 126 -14.74 1.81 9.84
N ASP A 127 -15.10 1.12 8.76
CA ASP A 127 -16.42 1.23 8.15
C ASP A 127 -17.56 0.75 9.08
N VAL A 128 -17.32 -0.25 9.93
CA VAL A 128 -18.33 -0.78 10.85
C VAL A 128 -18.44 0.04 12.15
N LEU A 129 -17.32 0.58 12.64
CA LEU A 129 -17.24 1.25 13.93
C LEU A 129 -17.24 2.79 13.85
N ASP A 130 -17.20 3.38 12.65
CA ASP A 130 -17.15 4.82 12.41
C ASP A 130 -16.11 5.54 13.29
N VAL A 131 -14.86 5.05 13.28
CA VAL A 131 -13.86 5.56 14.22
C VAL A 131 -13.44 6.99 13.91
N LYS A 132 -13.16 7.76 14.96
CA LYS A 132 -12.68 9.16 14.83
C LYS A 132 -11.36 9.23 14.05
N TRP A 133 -11.16 10.30 13.29
CA TRP A 133 -9.98 10.53 12.42
C TRP A 133 -8.62 10.26 13.09
N ARG A 134 -8.45 10.64 14.37
CA ARG A 134 -7.23 10.38 15.12
C ARG A 134 -6.89 8.89 15.23
N HIS A 135 -7.91 8.04 15.37
CA HIS A 135 -7.71 6.60 15.46
C HIS A 135 -7.47 6.01 14.07
N LYS A 136 -8.02 6.59 12.99
CA LYS A 136 -7.71 6.16 11.61
C LYS A 136 -6.21 6.22 11.32
N ILE A 137 -5.55 7.29 11.75
CA ILE A 137 -4.09 7.46 11.61
C ILE A 137 -3.34 6.38 12.42
N ILE A 138 -3.75 6.13 13.67
CA ILE A 138 -3.14 5.11 14.53
C ILE A 138 -3.34 3.70 13.96
N LEU A 139 -4.56 3.37 13.53
CA LEU A 139 -4.90 2.08 12.92
C LEU A 139 -4.07 1.85 11.66
N THR A 140 -3.93 2.86 10.80
CA THR A 140 -3.10 2.75 9.59
C THR A 140 -1.62 2.60 9.94
N THR A 141 -1.14 3.28 10.99
CA THR A 141 0.24 3.11 11.48
C THR A 141 0.48 1.66 11.91
N LEU A 142 -0.44 1.08 12.70
CA LEU A 142 -0.38 -0.33 13.11
C LEU A 142 -0.46 -1.28 11.92
N GLY A 143 -1.30 -0.96 10.93
CA GLY A 143 -1.41 -1.68 9.66
C GLY A 143 -0.09 -1.76 8.89
N SER A 144 0.75 -0.71 8.97
CA SER A 144 2.02 -0.63 8.25
C SER A 144 3.17 -1.42 8.92
N LEU A 145 2.99 -1.91 10.15
CA LEU A 145 4.06 -2.57 10.91
C LEU A 145 4.65 -3.81 10.22
N PRO A 146 3.87 -4.75 9.65
CA PRO A 146 4.44 -5.93 9.01
C PRO A 146 5.38 -5.55 7.85
N LEU A 147 5.02 -4.56 7.03
CA LEU A 147 5.85 -4.03 5.96
C LEU A 147 7.17 -3.47 6.49
N ILE A 148 7.14 -2.70 7.58
CA ILE A 148 8.34 -2.12 8.20
C ILE A 148 9.26 -3.22 8.75
N MET A 149 8.67 -4.23 9.41
CA MET A 149 9.41 -5.35 10.02
C MET A 149 10.05 -6.28 8.99
N THR A 150 9.53 -6.31 7.76
CA THR A 150 10.00 -7.17 6.67
C THR A 150 10.72 -6.40 5.57
N TYR A 151 10.90 -5.09 5.72
CA TYR A 151 11.59 -4.25 4.75
C TYR A 151 13.08 -4.65 4.66
N ASP A 152 13.47 -5.13 3.49
CA ASP A 152 14.82 -5.60 3.14
C ASP A 152 15.57 -4.64 2.19
N GLY A 153 14.92 -3.55 1.79
CA GLY A 153 15.48 -2.56 0.88
C GLY A 153 16.53 -1.64 1.52
N SER A 154 17.18 -0.82 0.68
CA SER A 154 18.10 0.21 1.14
C SER A 154 17.39 1.30 1.96
N LEU A 155 18.06 1.79 3.00
CA LEU A 155 17.65 2.97 3.79
C LEU A 155 18.29 4.26 3.26
N SER A 156 18.92 4.19 2.09
CA SER A 156 19.54 5.32 1.41
C SER A 156 18.62 5.87 0.34
N VAL A 157 18.50 7.19 0.27
CA VAL A 157 17.72 7.90 -0.74
C VAL A 157 18.66 8.67 -1.65
N LEU A 158 18.45 8.51 -2.95
CA LEU A 158 19.10 9.33 -3.96
C LEU A 158 18.40 10.69 -4.02
N MET A 159 19.15 11.77 -3.84
CA MET A 159 18.59 13.12 -3.95
C MET A 159 18.17 13.39 -5.41
N PRO A 160 16.91 13.79 -5.69
CA PRO A 160 16.49 14.08 -7.05
C PRO A 160 17.33 15.21 -7.66
N CYS A 161 17.73 15.05 -8.93
CA CYS A 161 18.62 15.99 -9.62
C CYS A 161 18.09 17.43 -9.64
N VAL A 162 16.77 17.63 -9.63
CA VAL A 162 16.14 18.96 -9.57
C VAL A 162 16.52 19.69 -8.28
N PHE A 163 16.46 19.01 -7.14
CA PHE A 163 16.89 19.58 -5.86
C PHE A 163 18.41 19.78 -5.82
N GLY A 164 19.18 18.86 -6.40
CA GLY A 164 20.64 18.99 -6.50
C GLY A 164 21.09 20.18 -7.37
N ARG A 165 20.37 20.46 -8.46
CA ARG A 165 20.73 21.47 -9.48
C ARG A 165 20.15 22.86 -9.21
N PHE A 166 18.99 22.95 -8.54
CA PHE A 166 18.33 24.24 -8.26
C PHE A 166 18.22 24.56 -6.76
N GLY A 167 18.04 23.55 -5.90
CA GLY A 167 17.87 23.74 -4.45
C GLY A 167 19.18 23.91 -3.69
N LEU A 168 20.21 23.13 -4.02
CA LEU A 168 21.51 23.25 -3.35
C LEU A 168 22.26 24.56 -3.70
N PRO A 169 22.35 25.01 -4.97
CA PRO A 169 23.15 26.19 -5.31
C PRO A 169 22.57 27.52 -4.81
N THR A 170 21.26 27.58 -4.53
CA THR A 170 20.60 28.77 -3.96
C THR A 170 20.86 28.92 -2.47
N MET A 171 21.22 27.84 -1.79
CA MET A 171 21.81 27.85 -0.46
C MET A 171 23.33 27.94 -0.63
N ASN A 172 23.89 29.15 -0.71
CA ASN A 172 25.31 29.51 -0.97
C ASN A 172 26.42 28.82 -0.10
N VAL A 173 26.12 27.74 0.61
CA VAL A 173 26.97 27.06 1.61
C VAL A 173 27.04 25.53 1.40
N THR A 174 26.27 24.95 0.49
CA THR A 174 25.96 23.51 0.56
C THR A 174 27.06 22.55 0.13
N LYS A 175 27.85 22.77 -0.93
CA LYS A 175 28.80 21.72 -1.37
C LYS A 175 29.92 21.50 -0.36
N THR A 176 30.55 22.56 0.15
CA THR A 176 31.61 22.49 1.17
C THR A 176 31.08 22.12 2.55
N TRP A 177 29.88 22.56 2.93
CA TRP A 177 29.26 22.20 4.20
C TRP A 177 28.75 20.75 4.21
N LEU A 178 28.15 20.27 3.11
CA LEU A 178 27.75 18.86 2.95
C LEU A 178 28.97 17.93 2.86
N LEU A 179 30.03 18.33 2.13
CA LEU A 179 31.29 17.59 2.12
C LEU A 179 31.97 17.62 3.50
N GLY A 180 31.84 18.71 4.27
CA GLY A 180 32.33 18.80 5.66
C GLY A 180 31.54 17.91 6.62
N LEU A 181 30.22 17.80 6.47
CA LEU A 181 29.38 16.85 7.20
C LEU A 181 29.71 15.39 6.83
N ALA A 182 29.93 15.12 5.54
CA ALA A 182 30.35 13.81 5.05
C ALA A 182 31.76 13.44 5.57
N ALA A 183 32.70 14.39 5.59
CA ALA A 183 34.05 14.17 6.08
C ALA A 183 34.13 14.02 7.62
N ALA A 184 33.17 14.59 8.36
CA ALA A 184 33.05 14.42 9.81
C ALA A 184 32.43 13.05 10.19
N GLN A 185 31.92 12.30 9.22
CA GLN A 185 31.27 11.01 9.41
C GLN A 185 32.19 9.92 8.88
N GLY A 186 32.95 9.28 9.78
CA GLY A 186 33.81 8.15 9.42
C GLY A 186 33.02 7.03 8.71
N GLU A 187 33.68 6.29 7.82
CA GLU A 187 33.04 5.20 7.05
C GLU A 187 32.42 4.15 7.98
N PRO A 188 31.10 3.91 7.91
CA PRO A 188 30.53 2.72 8.53
C PRO A 188 30.79 1.52 7.61
N THR A 189 31.75 0.69 7.98
CA THR A 189 31.84 -0.70 7.54
C THR A 189 30.68 -1.47 8.19
N THR A 190 29.62 -1.76 7.45
CA THR A 190 28.90 -3.04 7.51
C THR A 190 27.71 -3.06 6.55
N THR A 191 27.77 -3.99 5.60
CA THR A 191 26.64 -4.45 4.79
C THR A 191 25.58 -5.07 5.70
N PHE A 192 24.31 -4.65 5.54
CA PHE A 192 23.15 -5.27 6.19
C PHE A 192 23.16 -6.80 5.97
N ARG A 193 23.14 -7.59 7.05
CA ARG A 193 23.09 -9.06 6.98
C ARG A 193 21.79 -9.56 7.63
N VAL A 194 20.97 -10.20 6.81
CA VAL A 194 19.52 -10.51 6.96
C VAL A 194 19.16 -11.49 8.11
N THR A 195 20.07 -11.91 8.99
CA THR A 195 19.86 -13.17 9.70
C THR A 195 18.88 -13.18 10.89
N ALA A 196 18.35 -12.04 11.37
CA ALA A 196 17.24 -12.07 12.34
C ALA A 196 16.47 -10.74 12.47
N PRO A 197 15.11 -10.74 12.50
CA PRO A 197 14.31 -9.57 12.88
C PRO A 197 14.72 -8.93 14.22
N SER A 198 15.28 -9.73 15.15
CA SER A 198 15.80 -9.25 16.44
C SER A 198 17.03 -8.34 16.32
N THR A 199 17.77 -8.38 15.20
CA THR A 199 18.91 -7.48 14.95
C THR A 199 18.52 -6.18 14.25
N TRP A 200 17.31 -6.10 13.71
CA TRP A 200 16.85 -4.94 12.95
C TRP A 200 16.80 -3.68 13.81
N PHE A 201 16.23 -3.75 15.02
CA PHE A 201 16.14 -2.59 15.91
C PHE A 201 17.53 -2.10 16.35
N SER A 202 18.43 -3.02 16.70
CA SER A 202 19.82 -2.71 17.06
C SER A 202 20.61 -2.11 15.89
N TYR A 203 20.39 -2.59 14.67
CA TYR A 203 20.99 -2.04 13.45
C TYR A 203 20.47 -0.62 13.16
N VAL A 204 19.15 -0.43 13.25
CA VAL A 204 18.48 0.86 13.06
C VAL A 204 18.99 1.91 14.05
N VAL A 205 19.14 1.56 15.33
CA VAL A 205 19.61 2.51 16.37
C VAL A 205 21.11 2.78 16.28
N SER A 206 21.91 1.82 15.80
CA SER A 206 23.38 1.98 15.71
C SER A 206 23.86 2.77 14.49
N HIS A 207 23.09 2.80 13.40
CA HIS A 207 23.49 3.48 12.16
C HIS A 207 22.95 4.91 12.10
N ARG A 208 23.85 5.89 12.24
CA ARG A 208 23.51 7.32 12.10
C ARG A 208 23.30 7.70 10.63
N SER A 209 22.48 8.71 10.40
CA SER A 209 22.29 9.30 9.07
C SER A 209 23.61 9.89 8.56
N TYR A 210 23.98 9.58 7.32
CA TYR A 210 25.20 10.10 6.69
C TYR A 210 24.99 10.45 5.23
N VAL A 211 25.85 11.33 4.70
CA VAL A 211 25.73 11.83 3.32
C VAL A 211 26.96 11.42 2.52
N LYS A 212 26.76 10.76 1.38
CA LYS A 212 27.82 10.42 0.43
C LYS A 212 27.62 11.21 -0.86
N VAL A 213 28.64 11.97 -1.27
CA VAL A 213 28.64 12.73 -2.52
C VAL A 213 29.50 12.01 -3.53
N SER A 214 28.94 11.62 -4.67
CA SER A 214 29.67 11.02 -5.79
C SER A 214 30.41 12.08 -6.61
N GLU A 215 31.50 11.69 -7.28
CA GLU A 215 32.28 12.57 -8.18
C GLU A 215 31.43 13.16 -9.31
N SER A 216 30.35 12.47 -9.72
CA SER A 216 29.36 12.94 -10.70
C SER A 216 28.42 14.05 -10.18
N GLY A 217 28.56 14.46 -8.91
CA GLY A 217 27.69 15.46 -8.27
C GLY A 217 26.37 14.88 -7.73
N THR A 218 26.21 13.55 -7.76
CA THR A 218 25.03 12.89 -7.22
C THR A 218 25.16 12.73 -5.70
N VAL A 219 24.12 13.12 -4.94
CA VAL A 219 24.09 13.04 -3.47
C VAL A 219 23.24 11.84 -3.04
N LEU A 220 23.86 10.92 -2.31
CA LEU A 220 23.22 9.78 -1.68
C LEU A 220 23.12 10.05 -0.17
N ILE A 221 21.91 10.00 0.37
CA ILE A 221 21.65 10.29 1.79
C ILE A 221 21.20 9.00 2.46
N TYR A 222 21.97 8.51 3.43
CA TYR A 222 21.54 7.43 4.30
C TYR A 222 20.66 7.99 5.42
N LEU A 223 19.38 7.61 5.45
CA LEU A 223 18.41 8.14 6.42
C LEU A 223 18.27 7.24 7.66
N GLY A 224 18.63 5.96 7.57
CA GLY A 224 18.50 5.01 8.68
C GLY A 224 17.05 4.89 9.17
N PRO A 225 16.77 4.96 10.50
CA PRO A 225 15.41 4.85 11.05
C PRO A 225 14.38 5.81 10.44
N ILE A 226 14.81 7.00 10.06
CA ILE A 226 13.93 8.04 9.53
C ILE A 226 13.27 7.59 8.21
N TYR A 227 13.97 6.76 7.43
CA TYR A 227 13.40 6.19 6.21
C TYR A 227 12.20 5.27 6.51
N LEU A 228 12.24 4.55 7.62
CA LEU A 228 11.17 3.64 8.03
C LEU A 228 9.96 4.40 8.57
N VAL A 229 10.20 5.51 9.27
CA VAL A 229 9.14 6.47 9.64
C VAL A 229 8.51 7.05 8.39
N TYR A 230 9.31 7.44 7.39
CA TYR A 230 8.82 7.87 6.09
C TYR A 230 7.97 6.80 5.42
N LEU A 231 8.40 5.54 5.42
CA LEU A 231 7.64 4.42 4.84
C LEU A 231 6.28 4.25 5.54
N SER A 232 6.24 4.36 6.88
CA SER A 232 4.98 4.35 7.62
C SER A 232 4.08 5.53 7.24
N MET A 233 4.64 6.73 7.15
CA MET A 233 3.92 7.93 6.74
C MET A 233 3.41 7.84 5.30
N LEU A 234 4.16 7.17 4.41
CA LEU A 234 3.74 6.91 3.04
C LEU A 234 2.50 6.00 3.01
N CYS A 235 2.48 4.92 3.80
CA CYS A 235 1.30 4.07 3.94
C CYS A 235 0.08 4.86 4.45
N ILE A 236 0.28 5.70 5.46
CA ILE A 236 -0.76 6.58 6.01
C ILE A 236 -1.26 7.55 4.94
N PHE A 237 -0.35 8.17 4.20
CA PHE A 237 -0.70 9.10 3.14
C PHE A 237 -1.50 8.42 2.03
N CYS A 238 -1.06 7.27 1.53
CA CYS A 238 -1.72 6.58 0.43
C CYS A 238 -3.16 6.17 0.74
N THR A 239 -3.42 5.56 1.90
CA THR A 239 -4.79 5.13 2.26
C THR A 239 -5.71 6.31 2.50
N ASN A 240 -5.23 7.34 3.20
CA ASN A 240 -6.05 8.53 3.47
C ASN A 240 -6.26 9.39 2.23
N SER A 241 -5.28 9.49 1.31
CA SER A 241 -5.40 10.30 0.09
C SER A 241 -6.49 9.79 -0.83
N ILE A 242 -6.61 8.47 -1.01
CA ILE A 242 -7.70 7.86 -1.80
C ILE A 242 -9.03 8.09 -1.08
N ASN A 243 -9.07 7.92 0.24
CA ASN A 243 -10.29 8.08 1.03
C ASN A 243 -10.82 9.52 1.08
N ILE A 244 -9.98 10.54 0.97
CA ILE A 244 -10.42 11.94 0.88
C ILE A 244 -10.80 12.36 -0.53
N LEU A 245 -10.18 11.75 -1.56
CA LEU A 245 -10.53 11.96 -2.96
C LEU A 245 -11.64 10.98 -3.37
N ALA A 246 -12.79 11.14 -2.73
CA ALA A 246 -13.91 10.21 -2.76
C ALA A 246 -15.27 10.96 -2.87
N GLY A 247 -16.36 10.21 -2.98
CA GLY A 247 -17.72 10.78 -2.90
C GLY A 247 -18.39 11.04 -4.26
N VAL A 248 -17.77 10.61 -5.36
CA VAL A 248 -18.41 10.50 -6.67
C VAL A 248 -18.29 9.06 -7.15
N ASN A 249 -19.38 8.51 -7.68
CA ASN A 249 -19.48 7.11 -8.08
C ASN A 249 -18.29 6.66 -8.94
N GLY A 250 -17.46 5.78 -8.37
CA GLY A 250 -16.35 5.13 -9.07
C GLY A 250 -15.03 5.90 -9.08
N VAL A 251 -14.92 7.06 -8.42
CA VAL A 251 -13.65 7.84 -8.39
C VAL A 251 -12.56 7.12 -7.60
N GLU A 252 -12.89 6.50 -6.47
CA GLU A 252 -11.97 5.77 -5.60
C GLU A 252 -11.38 4.54 -6.33
N VAL A 253 -12.25 3.79 -7.02
CA VAL A 253 -11.85 2.61 -7.80
C VAL A 253 -11.13 3.02 -9.08
N GLY A 254 -11.62 4.06 -9.77
CA GLY A 254 -11.05 4.56 -11.02
C GLY A 254 -9.62 5.06 -10.87
N GLN A 255 -9.35 5.90 -9.88
CA GLN A 255 -7.99 6.38 -9.61
C GLN A 255 -7.05 5.22 -9.23
N SER A 256 -7.54 4.24 -8.47
CA SER A 256 -6.77 3.06 -8.06
C SER A 256 -6.41 2.18 -9.26
N ILE A 257 -7.32 2.00 -10.22
CA ILE A 257 -7.05 1.28 -11.47
C ILE A 257 -5.96 1.98 -12.28
N VAL A 258 -6.03 3.31 -12.41
CA VAL A 258 -5.02 4.09 -13.15
C VAL A 258 -3.63 3.91 -12.52
N ILE A 259 -3.52 4.01 -11.19
CA ILE A 259 -2.26 3.79 -10.45
C ILE A 259 -1.75 2.36 -10.64
N ALA A 260 -2.63 1.36 -10.55
CA ALA A 260 -2.26 -0.05 -10.73
C ALA A 260 -1.74 -0.33 -12.15
N VAL A 261 -2.43 0.17 -13.18
CA VAL A 261 -2.00 0.01 -14.58
C VAL A 261 -0.66 0.71 -14.82
N ALA A 262 -0.49 1.94 -14.32
CA ALA A 262 0.78 2.65 -14.42
C ALA A 262 1.94 1.87 -13.76
N SER A 263 1.68 1.26 -12.59
CA SER A 263 2.67 0.44 -11.89
C SER A 263 3.03 -0.83 -12.66
N VAL A 264 2.04 -1.51 -13.25
CA VAL A 264 2.28 -2.68 -14.12
C VAL A 264 3.12 -2.29 -15.34
N VAL A 265 2.75 -1.20 -16.02
CA VAL A 265 3.48 -0.70 -17.19
C VAL A 265 4.93 -0.36 -16.82
N TYR A 266 5.13 0.38 -15.72
CA TYR A 266 6.46 0.71 -15.20
C TYR A 266 7.30 -0.54 -14.94
N ASN A 267 6.74 -1.54 -14.25
CA ASN A 267 7.43 -2.79 -13.95
C ASN A 267 7.77 -3.59 -15.22
N LEU A 268 6.89 -3.62 -16.22
CA LEU A 268 7.17 -4.27 -17.51
C LEU A 268 8.31 -3.58 -18.27
N PHE A 269 8.37 -2.25 -18.25
CA PHE A 269 9.49 -1.49 -18.82
C PHE A 269 10.79 -1.77 -18.08
N GLN A 270 10.77 -1.75 -16.75
CA GLN A 270 11.94 -2.03 -15.92
C GLN A 270 12.49 -3.43 -16.20
N MET A 271 11.63 -4.46 -16.24
CA MET A 271 12.03 -5.83 -16.59
C MET A 271 12.67 -5.92 -17.98
N ARG A 272 12.18 -5.14 -18.95
CA ARG A 272 12.74 -5.12 -20.31
C ARG A 272 14.14 -4.49 -20.31
N LEU A 273 14.34 -3.41 -19.57
CA LEU A 273 15.63 -2.72 -19.45
C LEU A 273 16.66 -3.61 -18.75
N GLU A 274 16.29 -4.28 -17.67
CA GLU A 274 17.17 -5.21 -16.95
C GLU A 274 17.64 -6.36 -17.84
N ARG A 275 16.75 -6.91 -18.68
CA ARG A 275 17.09 -7.94 -19.65
C ARG A 275 18.05 -7.46 -20.75
N GLN A 276 18.07 -6.17 -21.04
CA GLN A 276 19.04 -5.58 -21.98
C GLN A 276 20.38 -5.26 -21.33
N ALA A 277 20.39 -4.99 -20.02
CA ALA A 277 21.58 -4.66 -19.25
C ALA A 277 22.37 -5.91 -18.79
N THR A 278 21.73 -7.07 -18.72
CA THR A 278 22.37 -8.36 -18.42
C THR A 278 22.78 -9.04 -19.74
N PRO A 279 24.08 -9.21 -20.03
CA PRO A 279 24.57 -9.87 -21.25
C PRO A 279 24.29 -11.37 -21.29
#